data_AF-A0A7J7LIL4-F1
#
_entry.id   AF-A0A7J7LIL4-F1
#
_cell.length_a   1.000
_cell.length_b   1.000
_cell.length_c   1.000
_cell.angle_alpha   90.00
_cell.angle_beta   90.00
_cell.angle_gamma   90.00
#
_symmetry.space_group_name_H-M   'P 1'
#
loop_
_entity.id
_entity.type
_entity.pdbx_description
1 polymer ?
#
loop_
_entity_poly.entity_id
_entity_poly.type
_entity_poly.pdbx_seq_one_letter_code
_entity_poly.pdbx_strand_id
1 'polypeptide(L)'
;MLEGCLRGRRDRQIQRALRHGKVTILCLLMAVIVLRSTIGAGKFETPEQDFNHIRDHLYSSPKRSQPHRLLKEADTNSYTTFDLSKLAKDDEKRDPNTPYSLGPKISDWDEQRSIKNKIDYCRLHGIDIFYNFALLDAEMAGFWAKLPLIPKLLLSHPEVEFLWWMDNDAMFTDMAFEVPWERYKDHNFVMHGWNEMIYDQKNWIGLNTGSFLLRNS
;
A
#
# COMPACT_ATOMS: atom_id res chain seq x y z
N MET A 1 -70.00 38.01 13.24
CA MET A 1 -69.43 37.94 11.87
C MET A 1 -67.91 38.21 11.81
N LEU A 2 -67.14 38.08 12.91
CA LEU A 2 -65.71 38.45 12.94
C LEU A 2 -64.74 37.36 13.45
N GLU A 3 -65.21 36.18 13.86
CA GLU A 3 -64.32 35.14 14.44
C GLU A 3 -63.72 34.15 13.42
N GLY A 4 -64.30 34.01 12.22
CA GLY A 4 -63.83 33.05 11.21
C GLY A 4 -62.66 33.53 10.34
N CYS A 5 -62.48 34.84 10.15
CA CYS A 5 -61.50 35.39 9.20
C CYS A 5 -60.06 35.47 9.76
N LEU A 6 -59.93 35.60 11.09
CA LEU A 6 -58.62 35.73 11.76
C LEU A 6 -57.87 34.40 11.89
N ARG A 7 -58.57 33.26 11.82
CA ARG A 7 -57.98 31.91 12.00
C ARG A 7 -57.19 31.43 10.78
N GLY A 8 -57.65 31.75 9.57
CA GLY A 8 -57.02 31.32 8.31
C GLY A 8 -55.71 32.05 7.94
N ARG A 9 -55.49 33.28 8.43
CA ARG A 9 -54.22 34.02 8.20
C ARG A 9 -53.08 33.52 9.10
N ARG A 10 -53.39 33.12 10.34
CA ARG A 10 -52.41 32.55 11.28
C ARG A 10 -51.90 31.19 10.83
N ASP A 11 -52.76 30.31 10.32
CA ASP A 11 -52.35 28.98 9.86
C ASP A 11 -51.38 29.02 8.67
N ARG A 12 -51.58 29.95 7.71
CA ARG A 12 -50.64 30.12 6.59
C ARG A 12 -49.28 30.67 7.02
N GLN A 13 -49.23 31.53 8.05
CA GLN A 13 -47.97 32.02 8.62
C GLN A 13 -47.26 30.92 9.42
N ILE A 14 -48.00 30.11 10.19
CA ILE A 14 -47.46 28.99 10.96
C ILE A 14 -46.91 27.90 10.03
N GLN A 15 -47.60 27.59 8.92
CA GLN A 15 -47.07 26.64 7.93
C GLN A 15 -45.79 27.14 7.23
N ARG A 16 -45.66 28.44 6.98
CA ARG A 16 -44.40 29.02 6.45
C ARG A 16 -43.30 28.96 7.50
N ALA A 17 -43.59 29.32 8.75
CA ALA A 17 -42.64 29.21 9.86
C ALA A 17 -42.18 27.77 10.12
N LEU A 18 -43.08 26.78 9.99
CA LEU A 18 -42.74 25.36 10.10
C LEU A 18 -41.90 24.85 8.93
N ARG A 19 -42.13 25.34 7.70
CA ARG A 19 -41.28 25.00 6.54
C ARG A 19 -39.89 25.62 6.68
N HIS A 20 -39.79 26.87 7.12
CA HIS A 20 -38.51 27.49 7.41
C HIS A 20 -37.79 26.81 8.58
N GLY A 21 -38.52 26.44 9.65
CA GLY A 21 -37.95 25.69 10.78
C GLY A 21 -37.41 24.31 10.38
N LYS A 22 -38.11 23.58 9.50
CA LYS A 22 -37.61 22.29 8.96
C LYS A 22 -36.32 22.45 8.16
N VAL A 23 -36.21 23.51 7.34
CA VAL A 23 -35.00 23.79 6.57
C VAL A 23 -33.85 24.18 7.50
N THR A 24 -34.09 25.00 8.53
CA THR A 24 -33.05 25.37 9.50
C THR A 24 -32.56 24.14 10.30
N ILE A 25 -33.44 23.24 10.71
CA ILE A 25 -33.06 22.00 11.39
C ILE A 25 -32.25 21.09 10.46
N LEU A 26 -32.66 20.92 9.21
CA LEU A 26 -31.91 20.14 8.22
C LEU A 26 -30.53 20.76 7.93
N CYS A 27 -30.45 22.09 7.83
CA CYS A 27 -29.20 22.81 7.60
C CYS A 27 -28.24 22.67 8.79
N LEU A 28 -28.76 22.77 10.02
CA LEU A 28 -27.97 22.55 11.24
C LEU A 28 -27.52 21.09 11.38
N LEU A 29 -28.38 20.12 11.03
CA LEU A 29 -28.00 18.69 11.03
C LEU A 29 -26.92 18.40 9.99
N MET A 30 -27.07 18.92 8.76
CA MET A 30 -26.04 18.81 7.72
C MET A 30 -24.74 19.50 8.13
N ALA A 31 -24.78 20.66 8.78
CA ALA A 31 -23.60 21.33 9.29
C ALA A 31 -22.91 20.52 10.40
N VAL A 32 -23.66 19.89 11.31
CA VAL A 32 -23.09 19.00 12.34
C VAL A 32 -22.54 17.72 11.73
N ILE A 33 -23.20 17.13 10.72
CA ILE A 33 -22.69 15.96 10.00
C ILE A 33 -21.40 16.34 9.27
N VAL A 34 -21.36 17.46 8.55
CA VAL A 34 -20.14 17.93 7.87
C VAL A 34 -19.04 18.28 8.87
N LEU A 35 -19.35 18.92 10.01
CA LEU A 35 -18.36 19.17 11.08
C LEU A 35 -17.88 17.87 11.74
N ARG A 36 -18.73 16.87 11.92
CA ARG A 36 -18.36 15.56 12.47
C ARG A 36 -17.61 14.68 11.46
N SER A 37 -17.88 14.84 10.16
CA SER A 37 -17.16 14.19 9.07
C SER A 37 -15.82 14.86 8.76
N THR A 38 -15.68 16.16 9.03
CA THR A 38 -14.40 16.89 8.94
C THR A 38 -13.58 16.80 10.24
N ILE A 39 -14.24 16.52 11.37
CA ILE A 39 -13.61 16.24 12.67
C ILE A 39 -13.92 14.79 13.05
N GLY A 40 -13.45 13.87 12.19
CA GLY A 40 -13.42 12.45 12.47
C GLY A 40 -12.40 12.16 13.56
N ALA A 41 -12.86 12.16 14.81
CA ALA A 41 -12.12 11.60 15.95
C ALA A 41 -12.14 10.06 15.83
N GLY A 42 -11.16 9.55 15.08
CA GLY A 42 -10.80 8.14 15.03
C GLY A 42 -9.36 8.05 14.58
N LYS A 43 -8.41 8.21 15.52
CA LYS A 43 -6.96 8.03 15.30
C LYS A 43 -6.45 8.61 13.98
N PHE A 44 -6.59 9.93 13.79
CA PHE A 44 -5.72 10.62 12.85
C PHE A 44 -4.31 10.62 13.47
N GLU A 45 -3.54 9.57 13.20
CA GLU A 45 -2.09 9.67 13.17
C GLU A 45 -1.79 10.77 12.16
N THR A 46 -1.31 11.91 12.66
CA THR A 46 -0.93 13.03 11.79
C THR A 46 -0.01 12.50 10.69
N PRO A 47 -0.17 12.92 9.41
CA PRO A 47 0.70 12.47 8.33
C PRO A 47 2.18 12.56 8.72
N GLU A 48 2.56 13.63 9.44
CA GLU A 48 3.92 13.83 9.95
C GLU A 48 4.41 12.74 10.92
N GLN A 49 3.57 12.21 11.81
CA GLN A 49 3.97 11.14 12.73
C GLN A 49 4.19 9.82 11.99
N ASP A 50 3.35 9.54 11.00
CA ASP A 50 3.44 8.35 10.18
C ASP A 50 4.65 8.43 9.21
N PHE A 51 4.89 9.63 8.66
CA PHE A 51 6.13 9.96 7.94
C PHE A 51 7.37 9.83 8.83
N ASN A 52 7.30 10.31 10.07
CA ASN A 52 8.42 10.20 11.01
C ASN A 52 8.64 8.76 11.46
N HIS A 53 7.60 7.94 11.62
CA HIS A 53 7.74 6.52 11.96
C HIS A 53 8.34 5.70 10.79
N ILE A 54 7.88 5.96 9.56
CA ILE A 54 8.50 5.41 8.34
C ILE A 54 9.95 5.90 8.22
N ARG A 55 10.19 7.20 8.42
CA ARG A 55 11.53 7.81 8.43
C ARG A 55 12.41 7.18 9.51
N ASP A 56 11.95 6.99 10.74
CA ASP A 56 12.77 6.49 11.85
C ASP A 56 13.12 5.00 11.67
N HIS A 57 12.21 4.20 11.11
CA HIS A 57 12.52 2.81 10.70
C HIS A 57 13.55 2.77 9.58
N LEU A 58 13.54 3.74 8.67
CA LEU A 58 14.42 3.77 7.49
C LEU A 58 15.78 4.47 7.76
N TYR A 59 15.81 5.50 8.60
CA TYR A 59 17.01 6.31 8.96
C TYR A 59 17.87 5.67 10.04
N SER A 60 17.43 4.55 10.59
CA SER A 60 18.28 3.68 11.42
C SER A 60 19.47 3.09 10.65
N SER A 61 19.64 3.36 9.35
CA SER A 61 20.80 2.94 8.56
C SER A 61 21.97 3.93 8.68
N PRO A 62 23.07 3.61 9.39
CA PRO A 62 24.22 4.51 9.46
C PRO A 62 24.97 4.46 8.13
N LYS A 63 25.21 5.64 7.55
CA LYS A 63 26.25 5.87 6.52
C LYS A 63 27.54 5.15 6.93
N ARG A 64 27.86 4.01 6.32
CA ARG A 64 29.22 3.50 6.31
C ARG A 64 29.48 2.58 5.12
N SER A 65 30.46 3.01 4.34
CA SER A 65 31.16 2.25 3.33
C SER A 65 31.59 0.86 3.83
N GLN A 66 31.25 -0.15 3.04
CA GLN A 66 31.77 -1.52 2.91
C GLN A 66 30.73 -2.64 3.14
N PRO A 67 30.79 -3.70 2.30
CA PRO A 67 29.71 -4.65 2.11
C PRO A 67 29.67 -5.66 3.25
N HIS A 68 28.46 -6.14 3.55
CA HIS A 68 28.04 -7.06 4.62
C HIS A 68 27.37 -6.39 5.83
N ARG A 69 26.05 -6.18 5.73
CA ARG A 69 25.11 -6.22 6.87
C ARG A 69 23.67 -6.22 6.34
N LEU A 70 23.02 -7.38 6.33
CA LEU A 70 21.99 -7.80 7.29
C LEU A 70 20.79 -6.84 7.35
N LEU A 71 19.65 -7.39 6.90
CA LEU A 71 18.30 -6.86 6.99
C LEU A 71 18.09 -6.10 8.30
N LYS A 72 17.56 -4.87 8.22
CA LYS A 72 17.12 -4.14 9.41
C LYS A 72 15.61 -4.27 9.53
N GLU A 73 15.24 -5.08 10.50
CA GLU A 73 13.87 -5.33 10.97
C GLU A 73 13.34 -4.05 11.64
N ALA A 74 12.21 -3.57 11.13
CA ALA A 74 11.38 -2.57 11.77
C ALA A 74 10.62 -3.27 12.90
N ASP A 75 11.00 -3.00 14.16
CA ASP A 75 10.37 -3.55 15.36
C ASP A 75 8.84 -3.33 15.34
N THR A 76 8.11 -4.40 15.03
CA THR A 76 6.73 -4.62 15.47
C THR A 76 6.50 -6.13 15.55
N ASN A 77 6.35 -6.62 16.78
CA ASN A 77 6.33 -8.03 17.16
C ASN A 77 5.20 -8.86 16.50
N SER A 78 5.40 -9.32 15.26
CA SER A 78 4.62 -10.45 14.73
C SER A 78 5.39 -11.45 13.85
N TYR A 79 6.71 -11.30 13.65
CA TYR A 79 7.48 -12.20 12.77
C TYR A 79 8.82 -12.71 13.31
N THR A 80 9.06 -12.69 14.63
CA THR A 80 10.23 -13.38 15.24
C THR A 80 10.18 -14.92 15.15
N THR A 81 9.50 -15.50 14.16
CA THR A 81 9.47 -16.95 13.93
C THR A 81 9.76 -17.33 12.47
N PHE A 82 10.34 -16.45 11.65
CA PHE A 82 11.02 -16.88 10.42
C PHE A 82 12.51 -17.04 10.69
N ASP A 83 12.84 -18.11 11.42
CA ASP A 83 14.21 -18.46 11.77
C ASP A 83 14.90 -19.07 10.54
N LEU A 84 15.67 -18.27 9.79
CA LEU A 84 16.47 -18.75 8.64
C LEU A 84 17.40 -19.92 9.02
N SER A 85 17.73 -20.08 10.30
CA SER A 85 18.54 -21.20 10.77
C SER A 85 17.81 -22.55 10.75
N LYS A 86 16.47 -22.56 10.70
CA LYS A 86 15.67 -23.79 10.56
C LYS A 86 15.69 -24.35 9.13
N LEU A 87 15.87 -23.52 8.12
CA LEU A 87 15.91 -23.95 6.72
C LEU A 87 17.17 -24.78 6.40
N ALA A 88 18.22 -24.63 7.21
CA ALA A 88 19.49 -25.35 7.08
C ALA A 88 19.56 -26.64 7.92
N LYS A 89 18.48 -27.00 8.64
CA LYS A 89 18.47 -28.14 9.58
C LYS A 89 17.80 -29.42 9.04
N ASP A 90 17.32 -29.43 7.80
CA ASP A 90 16.56 -30.57 7.25
C ASP A 90 17.43 -31.77 6.79
N ASP A 91 18.74 -31.76 7.01
CA ASP A 91 19.66 -32.83 6.60
C ASP A 91 19.96 -33.89 7.69
N GLU A 92 19.07 -34.08 8.68
CA GLU A 92 19.20 -35.18 9.64
C GLU A 92 18.67 -36.49 9.02
N LYS A 93 19.54 -37.48 8.80
CA LYS A 93 19.18 -38.77 8.20
C LYS A 93 18.08 -39.49 8.99
N ARG A 94 16.89 -39.59 8.38
CA ARG A 94 15.68 -40.21 8.95
C ARG A 94 15.84 -41.73 9.12
N ASP A 95 15.33 -42.25 10.24
CA ASP A 95 15.21 -43.69 10.50
C ASP A 95 14.20 -44.34 9.52
N PRO A 96 14.60 -45.32 8.69
CA PRO A 96 13.74 -46.04 7.74
C PRO A 96 12.51 -46.72 8.37
N ASN A 97 12.55 -47.00 9.67
CA ASN A 97 11.48 -47.70 10.37
C ASN A 97 10.36 -46.78 10.89
N THR A 98 10.48 -45.47 10.70
CA THR A 98 9.45 -44.50 11.12
C THR A 98 8.45 -44.23 10.00
N PRO A 99 7.12 -44.39 10.23
CA PRO A 99 6.11 -44.02 9.24
C PRO A 99 6.24 -42.55 8.84
N TYR A 100 5.97 -42.24 7.56
CA TYR A 100 5.99 -40.87 7.09
C TYR A 100 4.83 -40.09 7.71
N SER A 101 5.16 -39.10 8.51
CA SER A 101 4.24 -38.06 8.98
C SER A 101 4.35 -36.86 8.04
N LEU A 102 3.22 -36.42 7.48
CA LEU A 102 3.16 -35.11 6.84
C LEU A 102 3.51 -34.06 7.90
N GLY A 103 4.47 -33.18 7.58
CA GLY A 103 4.81 -32.06 8.43
C GLY A 103 3.63 -31.09 8.61
N PRO A 104 3.81 -30.01 9.38
CA PRO A 104 2.81 -28.96 9.51
C PRO A 104 2.34 -28.48 8.14
N LYS A 105 1.05 -28.17 8.00
CA LYS A 105 0.51 -27.61 6.76
C LYS A 105 1.15 -26.25 6.53
N ILE A 106 1.87 -26.11 5.42
CA ILE A 106 2.47 -24.85 4.99
C ILE A 106 1.41 -24.11 4.17
N SER A 107 1.06 -22.89 4.58
CA SER A 107 0.04 -22.07 3.91
C SER A 107 0.60 -20.87 3.15
N ASP A 108 1.82 -20.46 3.51
CA ASP A 108 2.49 -19.21 3.09
C ASP A 108 3.73 -19.48 2.22
N TRP A 109 3.79 -20.68 1.65
CA TRP A 109 4.94 -21.18 0.89
C TRP A 109 5.23 -20.34 -0.35
N ASP A 110 4.18 -19.87 -1.02
CA ASP A 110 4.30 -19.11 -2.26
C ASP A 110 4.83 -17.70 -1.99
N GLU A 111 4.36 -17.04 -0.92
CA GLU A 111 4.85 -15.73 -0.49
C GLU A 111 6.33 -15.79 -0.09
N GLN A 112 6.72 -16.81 0.69
CA GLN A 112 8.11 -17.01 1.10
C GLN A 112 9.04 -17.22 -0.10
N ARG A 113 8.61 -18.02 -1.08
CA ARG A 113 9.39 -18.26 -2.30
C ARG A 113 9.50 -17.01 -3.17
N SER A 114 8.41 -16.26 -3.27
CA SER A 114 8.40 -15.01 -4.03
C SER A 114 9.35 -13.97 -3.43
N ILE A 115 9.31 -13.75 -2.11
CA ILE A 115 10.22 -12.79 -1.48
C ILE A 115 11.67 -13.27 -1.56
N LYS A 116 11.93 -14.57 -1.37
CA LYS A 116 13.28 -15.13 -1.54
C LYS A 116 13.81 -14.92 -2.96
N ASN A 117 12.98 -15.17 -3.97
CA ASN A 117 13.33 -14.97 -5.37
C ASN A 117 13.72 -13.51 -5.67
N LYS A 118 12.91 -12.55 -5.19
CA LYS A 118 13.20 -11.12 -5.32
C LYS A 118 14.49 -10.72 -4.61
N ILE A 119 14.71 -11.20 -3.38
CA ILE A 119 15.95 -10.95 -2.63
C ILE A 119 17.17 -11.45 -3.41
N ASP A 120 17.11 -12.66 -3.96
CA ASP A 120 18.23 -13.24 -4.70
C ASP A 120 18.55 -12.42 -5.97
N TYR A 121 17.54 -11.94 -6.70
CA TYR A 121 17.72 -11.08 -7.87
C TYR A 121 18.31 -9.72 -7.46
N CYS A 122 17.68 -9.03 -6.51
CA CYS A 122 18.13 -7.74 -6.02
C CYS A 122 19.58 -7.78 -5.52
N ARG A 123 19.99 -8.86 -4.84
CA ARG A 123 21.37 -9.05 -4.38
C ARG A 123 22.37 -9.16 -5.53
N LEU A 124 22.03 -9.84 -6.61
CA LEU A 124 22.91 -9.99 -7.78
C LEU A 124 23.07 -8.67 -8.54
N HIS A 125 22.01 -7.88 -8.60
CA HIS A 125 21.94 -6.65 -9.40
C HIS A 125 22.21 -5.37 -8.60
N GLY A 126 22.47 -5.47 -7.30
CA GLY A 126 22.73 -4.30 -6.44
C GLY A 126 21.53 -3.38 -6.27
N ILE A 127 20.32 -3.95 -6.22
CA ILE A 127 19.05 -3.22 -6.07
C ILE A 127 18.59 -3.32 -4.62
N ASP A 128 18.20 -2.20 -4.02
CA ASP A 128 17.59 -2.19 -2.68
C ASP A 128 16.15 -2.70 -2.72
N ILE A 129 15.74 -3.43 -1.67
CA ILE A 129 14.39 -4.00 -1.56
C ILE A 129 13.66 -3.42 -0.36
N PHE A 130 12.40 -3.04 -0.57
CA PHE A 130 11.47 -2.65 0.48
C PHE A 130 10.23 -3.56 0.39
N TYR A 131 9.92 -4.26 1.48
CA TYR A 131 8.74 -5.14 1.56
C TYR A 131 7.74 -4.58 2.56
N ASN A 132 6.56 -4.20 2.06
CA ASN A 132 5.53 -3.58 2.89
C ASN A 132 4.63 -4.62 3.55
N PHE A 133 4.39 -4.48 4.85
CA PHE A 133 3.38 -5.23 5.60
C PHE A 133 2.25 -4.34 6.14
N ALA A 134 2.38 -3.01 6.01
CA ALA A 134 1.45 -2.06 6.59
C ALA A 134 0.35 -1.65 5.60
N LEU A 135 -0.89 -1.60 6.08
CA LEU A 135 -1.98 -0.94 5.38
C LEU A 135 -1.98 0.53 5.77
N LEU A 136 -1.47 1.39 4.87
CA LEU A 136 -1.31 2.82 5.11
C LEU A 136 -2.63 3.60 5.06
N ASP A 137 -3.58 3.11 4.27
CA ASP A 137 -4.88 3.72 4.07
C ASP A 137 -5.92 2.61 3.89
N ALA A 138 -6.92 2.59 4.79
CA ALA A 138 -7.96 1.57 4.77
C ALA A 138 -8.90 1.70 3.56
N GLU A 139 -9.04 2.90 2.98
CA GLU A 139 -9.85 3.11 1.77
C GLU A 139 -9.15 2.54 0.53
N MET A 140 -7.82 2.51 0.54
CA MET A 140 -6.98 2.04 -0.56
C MET A 140 -6.48 0.61 -0.31
N ALA A 141 -7.31 -0.28 0.21
CA ALA A 141 -6.94 -1.66 0.50
C ALA A 141 -6.72 -2.53 -0.75
N GLY A 142 -6.10 -3.70 -0.56
CA GLY A 142 -5.85 -4.67 -1.62
C GLY A 142 -4.87 -4.15 -2.67
N PHE A 143 -5.20 -4.33 -3.96
CA PHE A 143 -4.34 -3.92 -5.08
C PHE A 143 -4.07 -2.41 -5.14
N TRP A 144 -4.91 -1.60 -4.48
CA TRP A 144 -4.75 -0.14 -4.42
C TRP A 144 -3.77 0.33 -3.36
N ALA A 145 -3.31 -0.55 -2.46
CA ALA A 145 -2.44 -0.20 -1.33
C ALA A 145 -1.06 0.32 -1.77
N LYS A 146 -0.68 0.05 -3.03
CA LYS A 146 0.52 0.61 -3.66
C LYS A 146 0.43 2.10 -3.91
N LEU A 147 -0.77 2.66 -4.13
CA LEU A 147 -0.95 4.07 -4.40
C LEU A 147 -0.60 5.01 -3.24
N PRO A 148 -0.97 4.74 -1.98
CA PRO A 148 -0.47 5.55 -0.86
C PRO A 148 1.00 5.24 -0.51
N LEU A 149 1.48 4.03 -0.78
CA LEU A 149 2.84 3.61 -0.44
C LEU A 149 3.90 4.26 -1.34
N ILE A 150 3.72 4.20 -2.65
CA ILE A 150 4.72 4.67 -3.63
C ILE A 150 5.09 6.14 -3.42
N PRO A 151 4.14 7.10 -3.30
CA PRO A 151 4.48 8.50 -3.04
C PRO A 151 5.20 8.68 -1.71
N LYS A 152 4.80 7.97 -0.64
CA LYS A 152 5.50 8.04 0.65
C LYS A 152 6.96 7.60 0.52
N LEU A 153 7.23 6.52 -0.23
CA LEU A 153 8.60 6.05 -0.49
C LEU A 153 9.41 7.05 -1.32
N LEU A 154 8.86 7.54 -2.43
CA LEU A 154 9.54 8.51 -3.31
C LEU A 154 9.87 9.82 -2.57
N LEU A 155 8.96 10.32 -1.73
CA LEU A 155 9.19 11.52 -0.92
C LEU A 155 10.21 11.31 0.21
N SER A 156 10.28 10.09 0.77
CA SER A 156 11.19 9.77 1.87
C SER A 156 12.61 9.47 1.39
N HIS A 157 12.75 9.06 0.13
CA HIS A 157 14.00 8.66 -0.52
C HIS A 157 14.30 9.51 -1.77
N PRO A 158 14.63 10.81 -1.62
CA PRO A 158 14.98 11.67 -2.76
C PRO A 158 16.25 11.20 -3.50
N GLU A 159 17.06 10.33 -2.90
CA GLU A 159 18.22 9.69 -3.53
C GLU A 159 17.86 8.60 -4.54
N VAL A 160 16.64 8.05 -4.48
CA VAL A 160 16.18 6.99 -5.37
C VAL A 160 15.72 7.62 -6.68
N GLU A 161 16.37 7.25 -7.79
CA GLU A 161 15.97 7.71 -9.14
C GLU A 161 14.74 6.96 -9.66
N PHE A 162 14.68 5.65 -9.45
CA PHE A 162 13.59 4.79 -9.90
C PHE A 162 13.08 3.90 -8.76
N LEU A 163 11.78 3.90 -8.57
CA LEU A 163 11.07 2.88 -7.79
C LEU A 163 10.57 1.80 -8.75
N TRP A 164 10.93 0.55 -8.48
CA TRP A 164 10.40 -0.62 -9.18
C TRP A 164 9.32 -1.28 -8.32
N TRP A 165 8.06 -1.10 -8.70
CA TRP A 165 6.96 -1.85 -8.10
C TRP A 165 6.90 -3.26 -8.67
N MET A 166 6.77 -4.28 -7.82
CA MET A 166 6.58 -5.66 -8.23
C MET A 166 5.60 -6.38 -7.29
N ASP A 167 4.53 -6.94 -7.83
CA ASP A 167 3.50 -7.66 -7.06
C ASP A 167 4.07 -8.92 -6.39
N ASN A 168 3.36 -9.43 -5.36
CA ASN A 168 3.81 -10.61 -4.62
C ASN A 168 3.77 -11.90 -5.46
N ASP A 169 2.97 -11.97 -6.50
CA ASP A 169 2.80 -13.12 -7.39
C ASP A 169 3.70 -13.05 -8.64
N ALA A 170 4.38 -11.93 -8.86
CA ALA A 170 5.39 -11.77 -9.90
C ALA A 170 6.75 -12.33 -9.43
N MET A 171 7.42 -13.13 -10.27
CA MET A 171 8.73 -13.72 -9.96
C MET A 171 9.75 -13.47 -11.06
N PHE A 172 11.01 -13.31 -10.68
CA PHE A 172 12.16 -13.33 -11.59
C PHE A 172 12.45 -14.77 -12.03
N THR A 173 12.40 -15.00 -13.33
CA THR A 173 12.78 -16.29 -13.93
C THR A 173 14.12 -16.22 -14.64
N ASP A 174 14.51 -15.03 -15.11
CA ASP A 174 15.84 -14.73 -15.63
C ASP A 174 16.63 -13.91 -14.59
N MET A 175 17.60 -14.56 -13.95
CA MET A 175 18.43 -13.94 -12.91
C MET A 175 19.62 -13.16 -13.49
N ALA A 176 19.93 -13.34 -14.77
CA ALA A 176 21.04 -12.66 -15.44
C ALA A 176 20.59 -11.40 -16.18
N PHE A 177 19.30 -11.27 -16.48
CA PHE A 177 18.75 -10.09 -17.13
C PHE A 177 18.95 -8.83 -16.29
N GLU A 178 19.54 -7.81 -16.90
CA GLU A 178 19.64 -6.45 -16.37
C GLU A 178 18.66 -5.52 -17.07
N VAL A 179 18.03 -4.64 -16.30
CA VAL A 179 17.12 -3.62 -16.85
C VAL A 179 17.93 -2.65 -17.73
N PRO A 180 17.50 -2.35 -18.97
CA PRO A 180 18.22 -1.46 -19.86
C PRO A 180 18.00 0.01 -19.48
N TRP A 181 18.61 0.49 -18.40
CA TRP A 181 18.37 1.82 -17.82
C TRP A 181 18.50 2.98 -18.81
N GLU A 182 19.50 2.95 -19.69
CA GLU A 182 19.73 4.00 -20.70
C GLU A 182 18.56 4.15 -21.68
N ARG A 183 17.81 3.06 -21.95
CA ARG A 183 16.61 3.11 -22.78
C ARG A 183 15.52 4.01 -22.18
N TYR A 184 15.50 4.14 -20.85
CA TYR A 184 14.43 4.80 -20.11
C TYR A 184 14.84 6.16 -19.54
N LYS A 185 15.99 6.72 -19.94
CA LYS A 185 16.50 8.00 -19.43
C LYS A 185 15.53 9.16 -19.59
N ASP A 186 14.78 9.20 -20.69
CA ASP A 186 13.82 10.26 -21.01
C ASP A 186 12.38 9.91 -20.63
N HIS A 187 12.19 8.85 -19.84
CA HIS A 187 10.87 8.35 -19.44
C HIS A 187 10.73 8.34 -17.92
N ASN A 188 9.53 8.70 -17.44
CA ASN A 188 9.22 8.72 -16.01
C ASN A 188 8.42 7.50 -15.57
N PHE A 189 7.82 6.76 -16.52
CA PHE A 189 6.96 5.64 -16.22
C PHE A 189 7.12 4.54 -17.29
N VAL A 190 7.46 3.34 -16.86
CA VAL A 190 7.74 2.20 -17.74
C VAL A 190 6.93 0.99 -17.28
N MET A 191 6.12 0.44 -18.18
CA MET A 191 5.29 -0.74 -17.94
C MET A 191 5.42 -1.71 -19.10
N HIS A 192 5.17 -2.99 -18.83
CA HIS A 192 4.94 -3.95 -19.88
C HIS A 192 3.56 -3.70 -20.53
N GLY A 193 3.53 -3.63 -21.87
CA GLY A 193 2.29 -3.45 -22.63
C GLY A 193 2.54 -3.18 -24.11
N TRP A 194 1.46 -2.95 -24.85
CA TRP A 194 1.49 -2.61 -26.27
C TRP A 194 0.67 -1.35 -26.57
N ASN A 195 1.25 -0.41 -27.32
CA ASN A 195 0.63 0.88 -27.63
C ASN A 195 -0.75 0.74 -28.27
N GLU A 196 -0.89 -0.10 -29.30
CA GLU A 196 -2.16 -0.29 -30.02
C GLU A 196 -3.27 -0.82 -29.09
N MET A 197 -2.92 -1.70 -28.15
CA MET A 197 -3.88 -2.25 -27.20
C MET A 197 -4.37 -1.18 -26.21
N ILE A 198 -3.52 -0.24 -25.84
CA ILE A 198 -3.85 0.81 -24.87
C ILE A 198 -4.57 1.97 -25.55
N TYR A 199 -3.94 2.55 -26.58
CA TYR A 199 -4.39 3.82 -27.17
C TYR A 199 -5.51 3.63 -28.19
N ASP A 200 -5.47 2.56 -28.97
CA ASP A 200 -6.47 2.33 -30.02
C ASP A 200 -7.62 1.47 -29.51
N GLN A 201 -7.29 0.29 -28.98
CA GLN A 201 -8.27 -0.72 -28.57
C GLN A 201 -8.87 -0.46 -27.18
N LYS A 202 -8.17 0.30 -26.32
CA LYS A 202 -8.54 0.52 -24.91
C LYS A 202 -8.77 -0.79 -24.16
N ASN A 203 -7.91 -1.77 -24.43
CA ASN A 203 -7.98 -3.08 -23.81
C ASN A 203 -7.42 -3.03 -22.39
N TRP A 204 -8.18 -3.53 -21.43
CA TRP A 204 -7.83 -3.52 -20.01
C TRP A 204 -6.57 -4.34 -19.68
N ILE A 205 -6.20 -5.31 -20.53
CA ILE A 205 -4.93 -6.07 -20.44
C ILE A 205 -3.84 -5.55 -21.40
N GLY A 206 -4.05 -4.38 -22.02
CA GLY A 206 -3.06 -3.79 -22.92
C GLY A 206 -1.76 -3.38 -22.22
N LEU A 207 -1.78 -3.29 -20.89
CA LEU A 207 -0.64 -3.10 -20.01
C LEU A 207 -0.80 -3.91 -18.71
N ASN A 208 0.28 -4.06 -17.96
CA ASN A 208 0.26 -4.67 -16.64
C ASN A 208 0.86 -3.74 -15.58
N THR A 209 0.22 -3.67 -14.41
CA THR A 209 0.65 -2.83 -13.28
C THR A 209 1.23 -3.62 -12.11
N GLY A 210 1.52 -4.91 -12.32
CA GLY A 210 2.16 -5.78 -11.35
C GLY A 210 3.69 -5.80 -11.45
N SER A 211 4.27 -5.18 -12.49
CA SER A 211 5.70 -4.86 -12.54
C SER A 211 5.92 -3.60 -13.37
N PHE A 212 6.42 -2.53 -12.75
CA PHE A 212 6.66 -1.26 -13.43
C PHE A 212 7.74 -0.41 -12.77
N LEU A 213 8.34 0.48 -13.54
CA LEU A 213 9.29 1.49 -13.05
C LEU A 213 8.61 2.85 -13.02
N LEU A 214 8.78 3.57 -11.91
CA LEU A 214 8.35 4.94 -11.74
C LEU A 214 9.53 5.79 -11.29
N ARG A 215 9.83 6.84 -12.04
CA ARG A 215 10.90 7.78 -11.73
C ARG A 215 10.49 8.70 -10.58
N ASN A 216 11.43 9.03 -9.72
CA ASN A 216 11.29 10.09 -8.74
C ASN A 216 11.52 11.45 -9.42
N SER A 217 10.46 12.19 -9.72
CA SER A 217 10.50 13.44 -10.50
C SER A 217 9.46 14.45 -10.04
#